data_AF-A0A914BHM2-F1
#
_entry.id   AF-A0A914BHM2-F1
#
_cell.length_a   1.000
_cell.length_b   1.000
_cell.length_c   1.000
_cell.angle_alpha   90.00
_cell.angle_beta   90.00
_cell.angle_gamma   90.00
#
_symmetry.space_group_name_H-M   'P 1'
#
loop_
_entity.id
_entity.type
_entity.pdbx_description
1 polymer ?
#
loop_
_entity_poly.entity_id
_entity_poly.type
_entity_poly.pdbx_seq_one_letter_code
_entity_poly.pdbx_strand_id
1 'polypeptide(L)'
;MPSMNWLNNMVTPLWNQPYEDQLSTKQTNTREFLRNLSKMLQRNIGEMSPWLKQQRKNHSGMECELQPIKPSPVLESYDNKCEFTIGKSVDGIDNTVGFRLGAYKGKYFL
;
A
#
# COMPACT_ATOMS: atom_id res chain seq x y z
N MET A 1 2.95 -19.78 -17.67
CA MET A 1 3.12 -18.31 -17.56
C MET A 1 2.06 -17.79 -16.61
N PRO A 2 2.42 -17.05 -15.54
CA PRO A 2 1.44 -16.39 -14.68
C PRO A 2 0.58 -15.43 -15.51
N SER A 3 -0.70 -15.27 -15.15
CA SER A 3 -1.59 -14.37 -15.88
C SER A 3 -1.17 -12.92 -15.68
N MET A 4 -1.41 -12.07 -16.68
CA MET A 4 -1.13 -10.63 -16.60
C MET A 4 -1.78 -10.00 -15.36
N ASN A 5 -3.01 -10.42 -15.04
CA ASN A 5 -3.74 -9.95 -13.87
C ASN A 5 -3.03 -10.31 -12.56
N TRP A 6 -2.45 -11.51 -12.47
CA TRP A 6 -1.72 -11.92 -11.27
C TRP A 6 -0.44 -11.09 -11.10
N LEU A 7 0.31 -10.83 -12.19
CA LEU A 7 1.49 -9.99 -12.15
C LEU A 7 1.12 -8.56 -11.70
N ASN A 8 0.12 -7.96 -12.33
CA ASN A 8 -0.34 -6.62 -11.98
C ASN A 8 -0.79 -6.54 -10.51
N ASN A 9 -1.45 -7.57 -9.98
CA ASN A 9 -1.82 -7.61 -8.56
C ASN A 9 -0.60 -7.61 -7.62
N MET A 10 0.56 -8.07 -8.06
CA MET A 10 1.79 -8.12 -7.27
C MET A 10 2.63 -6.84 -7.39
N VAL A 11 2.77 -6.29 -8.59
CA VAL A 11 3.69 -5.17 -8.86
C VAL A 11 2.99 -3.82 -9.03
N THR A 12 1.67 -3.82 -9.25
CA THR A 12 0.89 -2.59 -9.50
C THR A 12 -0.45 -2.69 -8.77
N PRO A 13 -0.47 -2.65 -7.42
CA PRO A 13 -1.71 -2.77 -6.66
C PRO A 13 -2.72 -1.69 -7.07
N LEU A 14 -4.01 -2.07 -7.10
CA LEU A 14 -5.14 -1.24 -7.56
C LEU A 14 -5.12 -0.87 -9.06
N TRP A 15 -4.29 -1.50 -9.89
CA TRP A 15 -4.21 -1.24 -11.34
C TRP A 15 -5.54 -1.35 -12.09
N ASN A 16 -6.48 -2.15 -11.58
CA ASN A 16 -7.77 -2.42 -12.21
C ASN A 16 -8.87 -1.42 -11.77
N GLN A 17 -8.52 -0.39 -11.00
CA GLN A 17 -9.44 0.65 -10.55
C GLN A 17 -9.15 1.97 -11.28
N PRO A 18 -10.20 2.75 -11.62
CA PRO A 18 -10.04 4.15 -12.03
C PRO A 18 -9.22 4.94 -11.01
N TYR A 19 -8.42 5.90 -11.47
CA TYR A 19 -7.49 6.63 -10.60
C TYR A 19 -8.18 7.28 -9.40
N GLU A 20 -9.35 7.88 -9.60
CA GLU A 20 -10.14 8.49 -8.52
C GLU A 20 -10.57 7.47 -7.45
N ASP A 21 -10.91 6.25 -7.86
CA ASP A 21 -11.26 5.17 -6.94
C ASP A 21 -10.03 4.68 -6.16
N GLN A 22 -8.85 4.70 -6.78
CA GLN A 22 -7.59 4.41 -6.09
C GLN A 22 -7.31 5.46 -5.00
N LEU A 23 -7.53 6.75 -5.30
CA LEU A 23 -7.37 7.84 -4.33
C LEU A 23 -8.35 7.67 -3.16
N SER A 24 -9.63 7.42 -3.46
CA SER A 24 -10.68 7.17 -2.46
C SER A 24 -10.37 5.97 -1.57
N THR A 25 -9.91 4.87 -2.17
CA THR A 25 -9.51 3.65 -1.46
C THR A 25 -8.35 3.93 -0.52
N LYS A 26 -7.29 4.61 -1.00
CA LYS A 26 -6.14 5.00 -0.18
C LYS A 26 -6.55 5.91 0.98
N GLN A 27 -7.40 6.91 0.72
CA GLN A 27 -7.88 7.84 1.74
C GLN A 27 -8.65 7.11 2.85
N THR A 28 -9.52 6.18 2.46
CA THR A 28 -10.32 5.37 3.39
C THR A 28 -9.41 4.45 4.22
N ASN A 29 -8.47 3.76 3.58
CA ASN A 29 -7.52 2.89 4.27
C ASN A 29 -6.66 3.67 5.28
N THR A 30 -6.18 4.87 4.94
CA THR A 30 -5.44 5.73 5.88
C THR A 30 -6.32 6.14 7.06
N ARG A 31 -7.59 6.50 6.82
CA ARG A 31 -8.54 6.84 7.88
C ARG A 31 -8.76 5.66 8.84
N GLU A 32 -8.97 4.47 8.30
CA GLU A 32 -9.16 3.25 9.11
C GLU A 32 -7.90 2.89 9.90
N PHE A 33 -6.73 3.00 9.28
CA PHE A 33 -5.45 2.81 9.95
C PHE A 33 -5.30 3.74 11.16
N LEU A 34 -5.57 5.05 11.00
CA LEU A 34 -5.50 6.03 12.09
C LEU A 34 -6.46 5.70 13.24
N ARG A 35 -7.70 5.30 12.91
CA ARG A 35 -8.68 4.87 13.91
C ARG A 35 -8.21 3.64 14.69
N ASN A 36 -7.59 2.68 14.01
CA ASN A 36 -7.07 1.47 14.63
C ASN A 36 -5.84 1.76 15.50
N LEU A 37 -4.93 2.60 15.01
CA LEU A 37 -3.79 3.09 15.78
C LEU A 37 -4.23 3.78 17.07
N SER A 38 -5.23 4.66 16.99
CA SER A 38 -5.82 5.32 18.16
C SER A 38 -6.37 4.35 19.20
N LYS A 39 -7.15 3.35 18.77
CA LYS A 39 -7.66 2.31 19.67
C LYS A 39 -6.51 1.56 20.35
N MET A 40 -5.45 1.24 19.61
CA MET A 40 -4.27 0.59 20.14
C MET A 40 -3.55 1.48 21.17
N LEU A 41 -3.40 2.77 20.89
CA LEU A 41 -2.81 3.74 21.81
C LEU A 41 -3.64 3.88 23.10
N GLN A 42 -4.96 4.02 23.00
CA GLN A 42 -5.84 4.06 24.19
C GLN A 42 -5.72 2.79 25.04
N ARG A 43 -5.62 1.62 24.40
CA ARG A 43 -5.54 0.34 25.11
C ARG A 43 -4.21 0.16 25.83
N ASN A 44 -3.11 0.55 25.21
CA ASN A 44 -1.76 0.30 25.74
C ASN A 44 -1.21 1.47 26.57
N ILE A 45 -1.72 2.69 26.36
CA ILE A 45 -1.25 3.93 26.99
C ILE A 45 -2.47 4.72 27.47
N GLY A 46 -3.03 4.29 28.61
CA GLY A 46 -4.27 4.86 29.15
C GLY A 46 -4.25 6.38 29.31
N GLU A 47 -3.08 6.95 29.64
CA GLU A 47 -2.83 8.39 29.79
C GLU A 47 -3.08 9.20 28.52
N MET A 48 -3.01 8.59 27.32
CA MET A 48 -3.35 9.29 26.07
C MET A 48 -4.86 9.47 25.86
N SER A 49 -5.70 8.78 26.63
CA SER A 49 -7.16 8.78 26.42
C SER A 49 -7.79 10.18 26.49
N PRO A 50 -7.45 11.05 27.45
CA PRO A 50 -7.97 12.43 27.49
C PRO A 50 -7.57 13.23 26.26
N TRP A 51 -6.30 13.14 25.84
CA TRP A 51 -5.80 13.83 24.66
C TRP A 51 -6.51 13.37 23.39
N LEU A 52 -6.64 12.05 23.17
CA LEU A 52 -7.34 11.49 22.00
C LEU A 52 -8.83 11.87 21.97
N LYS A 53 -9.50 11.93 23.13
CA LYS A 53 -10.88 12.42 23.20
C LYS A 53 -10.98 13.89 22.78
N GLN A 54 -10.01 14.71 23.18
CA GLN A 54 -9.97 16.12 22.75
C GLN A 54 -9.75 16.23 21.25
N GLN A 55 -8.83 15.45 20.68
CA GLN A 55 -8.60 15.46 19.23
C GLN A 55 -9.85 15.08 18.43
N ARG A 56 -10.58 14.05 18.86
CA ARG A 56 -11.85 13.66 18.21
C ARG A 56 -12.90 14.77 18.23
N LYS A 57 -12.93 15.63 19.24
CA LYS A 57 -13.81 16.80 19.26
C LYS A 57 -13.35 17.85 18.24
N ASN A 58 -12.04 18.05 18.11
CA ASN A 58 -11.48 19.08 17.24
C ASN A 58 -11.49 18.67 15.76
N HIS A 59 -11.47 17.37 15.44
CA HIS A 59 -11.28 16.87 14.07
C HIS A 59 -12.42 15.98 13.58
N SER A 60 -13.68 16.39 13.81
CA SER A 60 -14.88 15.70 13.30
C SER A 60 -14.90 14.19 13.58
N GLY A 61 -14.48 13.79 14.79
CA GLY A 61 -14.43 12.39 15.22
C GLY A 61 -13.11 11.65 14.95
N MET A 62 -12.12 12.29 14.33
CA MET A 62 -10.79 11.73 14.07
C MET A 62 -9.75 12.18 15.11
N GLU A 63 -8.67 11.43 15.25
CA GLU A 63 -7.59 11.72 16.19
C GLU A 63 -6.63 12.81 15.73
N CYS A 64 -6.73 13.22 14.48
CA CYS A 64 -5.99 14.29 13.87
C CYS A 64 -6.72 14.75 12.61
N GLU A 65 -6.33 15.91 12.09
CA GLU A 65 -6.74 16.31 10.76
C GLU A 65 -6.13 15.36 9.73
N LEU A 66 -6.99 14.77 8.89
CA LEU A 66 -6.58 13.96 7.75
C LEU A 66 -6.87 14.75 6.47
N GLN A 67 -5.81 15.30 5.89
CA GLN A 67 -5.91 16.02 4.62
C GLN A 67 -6.25 15.07 3.45
N PRO A 68 -6.86 15.60 2.38
CA PRO A 68 -7.05 14.85 1.14
C PRO A 68 -5.72 14.41 0.54
N ILE A 69 -5.68 13.24 -0.09
CA ILE A 69 -4.52 12.80 -0.88
C ILE A 69 -4.26 13.80 -2.00
N LYS A 70 -3.02 14.24 -2.11
CA LYS A 70 -2.56 15.02 -3.25
C LYS A 70 -2.37 14.08 -4.46
N PRO A 71 -3.12 14.27 -5.56
CA PRO A 71 -2.99 13.43 -6.74
C PRO A 71 -1.63 13.62 -7.41
N SER A 72 -1.16 12.56 -8.07
CA SER A 72 0.01 12.62 -8.94
C SER A 72 -0.34 13.43 -10.20
N PRO A 73 0.56 14.31 -10.67
CA PRO A 73 0.37 15.00 -11.94
C PRO A 73 0.54 14.07 -13.15
N VAL A 74 1.19 12.91 -12.98
CA VAL A 74 1.48 11.92 -14.03
C VAL A 74 1.08 10.54 -13.54
N LEU A 75 0.31 9.81 -14.36
CA LEU A 75 -0.27 8.51 -13.98
C LEU A 75 0.52 7.31 -14.54
N GLU A 76 1.22 7.52 -15.65
CA GLU A 76 1.95 6.46 -16.35
C GLU A 76 3.45 6.79 -16.39
N SER A 77 4.29 5.76 -16.27
CA SER A 77 5.76 5.88 -16.38
C SER A 77 6.37 6.96 -15.48
N TYR A 78 5.80 7.19 -14.30
CA TYR A 78 6.26 8.23 -13.37
C TYR A 78 7.49 7.81 -12.56
N ASP A 79 7.77 6.50 -12.44
CA ASP A 79 8.93 5.99 -11.71
C ASP A 79 10.22 6.23 -12.50
N ASN A 80 11.16 6.95 -11.87
CA ASN A 80 12.46 7.28 -12.46
C ASN A 80 13.59 6.31 -12.06
N LYS A 81 13.28 5.33 -11.22
CA LYS A 81 14.19 4.27 -10.76
C LYS A 81 13.40 2.97 -10.68
N CYS A 82 14.00 1.88 -11.15
CA CYS A 82 13.47 0.54 -10.99
C CYS A 82 14.60 -0.41 -10.55
N GLU A 83 14.27 -1.38 -9.71
CA GLU A 83 15.19 -2.42 -9.26
C GLU A 83 14.68 -3.77 -9.76
N PHE A 84 15.58 -4.54 -10.38
CA PHE A 84 15.27 -5.85 -10.96
C PHE A 84 16.13 -6.93 -10.32
N THR A 85 15.58 -8.13 -10.22
CA THR A 85 16.32 -9.32 -9.81
C THR A 85 16.75 -10.10 -11.06
N ILE A 86 18.00 -10.55 -11.07
CA ILE A 86 18.53 -11.47 -12.09
C ILE A 86 18.51 -12.89 -11.50
N GLY A 87 17.91 -13.84 -12.22
CA GLY A 87 17.80 -15.22 -11.77
C GLY A 87 17.55 -16.18 -12.93
N LYS A 88 17.22 -17.42 -12.59
CA LYS A 88 16.70 -18.38 -13.57
C LYS A 88 15.18 -18.27 -13.65
N SER A 89 14.63 -18.49 -14.84
CA SER A 89 13.19 -18.59 -15.10
C SER A 89 12.51 -19.63 -14.21
N VAL A 90 11.17 -19.60 -14.15
CA VAL A 90 10.35 -20.53 -13.36
C VAL A 90 10.63 -22.01 -13.71
N ASP A 91 10.99 -22.31 -14.96
CA ASP A 91 11.37 -23.65 -15.43
C ASP A 91 12.89 -23.95 -15.27
N GLY A 92 13.69 -22.97 -14.83
CA GLY A 92 15.12 -23.13 -14.54
C GLY A 92 16.03 -23.16 -15.75
N ILE A 93 15.50 -22.92 -16.95
CA ILE A 93 16.21 -23.05 -18.22
C ILE A 93 16.96 -21.77 -18.55
N ASP A 94 16.22 -20.66 -18.68
CA ASP A 94 16.74 -19.40 -19.16
C ASP A 94 17.13 -18.47 -18.01
N ASN A 95 18.08 -17.57 -18.28
CA ASN A 95 18.30 -16.44 -17.40
C ASN A 95 17.18 -15.42 -17.60
N THR A 96 16.69 -14.85 -16.51
CA THR A 96 15.56 -13.93 -16.49
C THR A 96 15.89 -12.71 -15.63
N VAL A 97 15.37 -11.56 -16.04
CA VAL A 97 15.46 -10.30 -15.31
C VAL A 97 14.06 -9.76 -15.11
N GLY A 98 13.67 -9.54 -13.86
CA GLY A 98 12.35 -9.01 -13.56
C GLY A 98 12.07 -8.94 -12.06
N PHE A 99 10.80 -9.04 -11.69
CA PHE A 99 10.37 -8.89 -10.31
C PHE A 99 10.28 -10.25 -9.62
N ARG A 100 10.80 -10.31 -8.39
CA ARG A 100 10.63 -11.50 -7.57
C ARG A 100 9.18 -11.62 -7.11
N LEU A 101 8.58 -12.78 -7.35
CA LEU A 101 7.18 -13.02 -7.02
C LEU A 101 7.07 -14.09 -5.94
N GLY A 102 6.75 -13.67 -4.71
CA GLY A 102 6.45 -14.57 -3.58
C GLY A 102 7.46 -14.56 -2.42
N ALA A 103 7.08 -15.24 -1.33
CA ALA A 103 7.86 -15.35 -0.10
C ALA A 103 9.09 -16.28 -0.26
N TYR A 104 10.08 -16.12 0.61
CA TYR A 104 11.42 -16.76 0.55
C TYR A 104 11.48 -18.29 0.42
N LYS A 105 10.36 -19.01 0.52
CA LYS A 105 10.28 -20.47 0.40
C LYS A 105 10.16 -21.01 -1.03
N GLY A 106 9.87 -20.18 -2.04
CA GLY A 106 9.80 -20.60 -3.45
C GLY A 106 10.70 -19.74 -4.33
N LYS A 107 11.68 -20.35 -5.00
CA LYS A 107 12.63 -19.69 -5.90
C LYS A 107 12.01 -19.45 -7.28
N TYR A 108 10.93 -18.69 -7.35
CA TYR A 108 10.29 -18.36 -8.63
C TYR A 108 10.58 -16.90 -9.00
N PHE A 109 11.17 -16.72 -10.18
CA PHE A 109 11.53 -15.42 -10.75
C PHE A 109 10.80 -15.27 -12.10
N LEU A 110 10.22 -14.08 -12.35
CA LEU A 110 9.79 -13.64 -13.67
C LEU A 110 10.54 -12.36 -14.03
#